data_AF-A0A2E1AB88-F1
#
_entry.id   AF-A0A2E1AB88-F1
#
_cell.length_a   1.000
_cell.length_b   1.000
_cell.length_c   1.000
_cell.angle_alpha   90.00
_cell.angle_beta   90.00
_cell.angle_gamma   90.00
#
_symmetry.space_group_name_H-M   'P 1'
#
loop_
_entity.id
_entity.type
_entity.pdbx_description
1 polymer ?
#
loop_
_entity_poly.entity_id
_entity_poly.type
_entity_poly.pdbx_seq_one_letter_code
_entity_poly.pdbx_strand_id
1 'polypeptide(L)'
;MRRLFRSRSGWTEFLFLIVGIMIGLLLNYFVQAVGPDSLQDFLRDLLPEAVGITFTVFILDRLNSAREERQLKDMLTRRAHSRYNHTALEAIEDMRVLGYLEKGILAGKELRGSNWQSANLYKADLSNCDLTNAVLKNADFVYANLRDAKISEKQLMQTETMYGAIMPDGKKYDGRYNLSGDFAFAKRSNVDMGSPEDMALWYGVSIETYLQGQQWARNNLPVYQQPRG
;
A
#
# COMPACT_ATOMS: atom_id res chain seq x y z
N MET A 1 -10.25 15.41 3.66
CA MET A 1 -10.28 14.72 2.35
C MET A 1 -11.12 13.42 2.37
N ARG A 2 -12.27 13.37 3.06
CA ARG A 2 -13.11 12.15 3.20
C ARG A 2 -14.42 12.18 2.38
N ARG A 3 -14.50 12.96 1.29
CA ARG A 3 -15.79 13.25 0.63
C ARG A 3 -15.91 12.94 -0.87
N LEU A 4 -14.95 12.24 -1.51
CA LEU A 4 -15.04 12.01 -2.96
C LEU A 4 -15.18 10.56 -3.43
N PHE A 5 -15.21 9.57 -2.53
CA PHE A 5 -15.60 8.20 -2.89
C PHE A 5 -16.99 7.87 -2.36
N ARG A 6 -18.00 8.68 -2.73
CA ARG A 6 -19.37 8.20 -2.70
C ARG A 6 -19.54 7.37 -3.97
N SER A 7 -19.59 6.05 -3.79
CA SER A 7 -19.87 5.05 -4.82
C SER A 7 -20.83 5.60 -5.89
N ARG A 8 -20.36 5.68 -7.14
CA ARG A 8 -21.20 5.88 -8.31
C ARG A 8 -22.20 4.72 -8.52
N SER A 9 -22.00 3.56 -7.87
CA SER A 9 -22.83 2.36 -8.05
C SER A 9 -24.26 2.55 -7.55
N GLY A 10 -24.48 3.27 -6.44
CA GLY A 10 -25.82 3.42 -5.87
C GLY A 10 -26.76 4.26 -6.76
N TRP A 11 -26.21 5.21 -7.51
CA TRP A 11 -27.01 6.02 -8.46
C TRP A 11 -27.33 5.26 -9.73
N THR A 12 -26.40 4.46 -10.25
CA THR A 12 -26.66 3.61 -11.43
C THR A 12 -27.68 2.53 -11.11
N GLU A 13 -27.58 1.88 -9.95
CA GLU A 13 -28.53 0.85 -9.50
C GLU A 13 -29.95 1.41 -9.36
N PHE A 14 -30.09 2.60 -8.77
CA PHE A 14 -31.39 3.28 -8.66
C PHE A 14 -31.96 3.70 -10.02
N LEU A 15 -31.09 4.14 -10.94
CA LEU A 15 -31.50 4.52 -12.29
C LEU A 15 -31.96 3.31 -13.11
N PHE A 16 -31.28 2.17 -13.01
CA PHE A 16 -31.73 0.92 -13.62
C PHE A 16 -33.07 0.43 -13.05
N LEU A 17 -33.31 0.61 -11.75
CA LEU A 17 -34.59 0.28 -11.12
C LEU A 17 -35.74 1.13 -11.68
N ILE A 18 -35.56 2.46 -11.76
CA ILE A 18 -36.58 3.36 -12.34
C ILE A 18 -36.81 3.05 -13.81
N VAL A 19 -35.74 2.87 -14.60
CA VAL A 19 -35.84 2.52 -16.02
C VAL A 19 -36.55 1.18 -16.20
N GLY A 20 -36.24 0.18 -15.38
CA GLY A 20 -36.92 -1.12 -15.40
C GLY A 20 -38.41 -1.01 -15.09
N ILE A 21 -38.80 -0.21 -14.09
CA ILE A 21 -40.22 0.04 -13.75
C ILE A 21 -40.93 0.77 -14.90
N MET A 22 -40.32 1.81 -15.47
CA MET A 22 -40.88 2.57 -16.58
C MET A 22 -41.08 1.70 -17.83
N ILE A 23 -40.10 0.86 -18.15
CA ILE A 23 -40.18 -0.11 -19.25
C ILE A 23 -41.30 -1.12 -18.96
N GLY A 24 -41.37 -1.66 -17.73
CA GLY A 24 -42.43 -2.59 -17.33
C GLY A 24 -43.84 -1.99 -17.47
N LEU A 25 -44.03 -0.74 -17.06
CA LEU A 25 -45.30 -0.02 -17.19
C LEU A 25 -45.66 0.25 -18.66
N LEU A 26 -44.69 0.67 -19.47
CA LEU A 26 -44.86 0.90 -20.91
C LEU A 26 -45.20 -0.39 -21.65
N LEU A 27 -44.50 -1.48 -21.35
CA LEU A 27 -44.78 -2.80 -21.93
C LEU A 27 -46.18 -3.27 -21.56
N ASN A 28 -46.58 -3.15 -20.29
CA ASN A 28 -47.93 -3.52 -19.87
C ASN A 28 -49.02 -2.74 -20.60
N TYR A 29 -48.84 -1.42 -20.79
CA TYR A 29 -49.77 -0.60 -21.57
C TYR A 29 -49.80 -1.02 -23.04
N PHE A 30 -48.63 -1.29 -23.65
CA PHE A 30 -48.51 -1.69 -25.04
C PHE A 30 -49.18 -3.05 -25.33
N VAL A 31 -48.99 -4.04 -24.45
CA VAL A 31 -49.64 -5.36 -24.55
C VAL A 31 -51.17 -5.23 -24.58
N GLN A 32 -51.72 -4.38 -23.72
CA GLN A 32 -53.17 -4.14 -23.67
C GLN A 32 -53.67 -3.44 -24.94
N ALA A 33 -52.84 -2.65 -25.62
CA ALA A 33 -53.21 -1.89 -26.80
C ALA A 33 -53.11 -2.66 -28.12
N VAL A 34 -52.14 -3.58 -28.27
CA VAL A 34 -51.79 -4.20 -29.57
C VAL A 34 -51.87 -5.74 -29.57
N GLY A 35 -52.06 -6.36 -28.39
CA GLY A 35 -52.18 -7.82 -28.25
C GLY A 35 -50.84 -8.55 -28.16
N PRO A 36 -50.83 -9.80 -27.63
CA PRO A 36 -49.62 -10.49 -27.19
C PRO A 36 -48.65 -10.93 -28.31
N ASP A 37 -49.14 -11.17 -29.53
CA ASP A 37 -48.29 -11.63 -30.64
C ASP A 37 -47.35 -10.50 -31.12
N SER A 38 -47.86 -9.25 -31.15
CA SER A 38 -47.06 -8.07 -31.50
C SER A 38 -45.96 -7.75 -30.46
N LEU A 39 -46.21 -8.08 -29.19
CA LEU A 39 -45.22 -7.97 -28.12
C LEU A 39 -44.06 -8.95 -28.36
N GLN A 40 -44.36 -10.18 -28.77
CA GLN A 40 -43.33 -11.20 -28.98
C GLN A 40 -42.37 -10.79 -30.10
N ASP A 41 -42.88 -10.22 -31.19
CA ASP A 41 -42.05 -9.70 -32.28
C ASP A 41 -41.22 -8.48 -31.83
N PHE A 42 -41.83 -7.53 -31.13
CA PHE A 42 -41.12 -6.39 -30.55
C PHE A 42 -39.99 -6.80 -29.60
N LEU A 43 -40.26 -7.76 -28.70
CA LEU A 43 -39.25 -8.28 -27.77
C LEU A 43 -38.14 -9.05 -28.50
N ARG A 44 -38.46 -9.76 -29.59
CA ARG A 44 -37.47 -10.48 -30.39
C ARG A 44 -36.46 -9.54 -31.05
N ASP A 45 -36.90 -8.36 -31.47
CA ASP A 45 -36.04 -7.34 -32.07
C ASP A 45 -35.28 -6.52 -31.01
N LEU A 46 -35.92 -6.21 -29.89
CA LEU A 46 -35.34 -5.35 -28.84
C LEU A 46 -34.39 -6.08 -27.88
N LEU A 47 -34.64 -7.35 -27.56
CA LEU A 47 -33.84 -8.11 -26.59
C LEU A 47 -32.35 -8.20 -26.97
N PRO A 48 -31.96 -8.53 -28.21
CA PRO A 48 -30.55 -8.58 -28.60
C PRO A 48 -29.84 -7.24 -28.43
N GLU A 49 -30.50 -6.13 -28.77
CA GLU A 49 -29.95 -4.78 -28.62
C GLU A 49 -29.80 -4.40 -27.14
N ALA A 50 -30.82 -4.67 -26.32
CA ALA A 50 -30.79 -4.38 -24.89
C ALA A 50 -29.67 -5.15 -24.16
N VAL A 51 -29.46 -6.42 -24.52
CA VAL A 51 -28.35 -7.22 -24.02
C VAL A 51 -27.00 -6.64 -24.46
N GLY A 52 -26.88 -6.27 -25.75
CA GLY A 52 -25.67 -5.65 -26.30
C GLY A 52 -25.29 -4.34 -25.61
N ILE A 53 -26.26 -3.46 -25.36
CA ILE A 53 -26.06 -2.20 -24.64
C ILE A 53 -25.63 -2.47 -23.20
N THR A 54 -26.34 -3.37 -22.49
CA THR A 54 -26.04 -3.70 -21.10
C THR A 54 -24.62 -4.24 -20.96
N PHE A 55 -24.23 -5.14 -21.86
CA PHE A 55 -22.87 -5.68 -21.92
C PHE A 55 -21.83 -4.60 -22.21
N THR A 56 -22.12 -3.69 -23.15
CA THR A 56 -21.26 -2.55 -23.48
C THR A 56 -21.06 -1.63 -22.28
N VAL A 57 -22.13 -1.24 -21.59
CA VAL A 57 -22.07 -0.40 -20.39
C VAL A 57 -21.27 -1.07 -19.28
N PHE A 58 -21.51 -2.37 -19.03
CA PHE A 58 -20.76 -3.12 -18.04
C PHE A 58 -19.25 -3.17 -18.35
N ILE A 59 -18.88 -3.41 -19.61
CA ILE A 59 -17.48 -3.37 -20.03
C ILE A 59 -16.90 -1.97 -19.85
N LEU A 60 -17.62 -0.93 -20.26
CA LEU A 60 -17.14 0.45 -20.13
C LEU A 60 -16.91 0.85 -18.68
N ASP A 61 -17.82 0.48 -17.76
CA ASP A 61 -17.66 0.76 -16.33
C ASP A 61 -16.45 0.03 -15.73
N ARG A 62 -16.27 -1.25 -16.08
CA ARG A 62 -15.11 -2.03 -15.65
C ARG A 62 -13.80 -1.45 -16.19
N LEU A 63 -13.78 -1.03 -17.46
CA LEU A 63 -12.63 -0.38 -18.07
C LEU A 63 -12.34 0.98 -17.42
N ASN A 64 -13.38 1.76 -17.12
CA ASN A 64 -13.22 3.07 -16.50
C ASN A 64 -12.67 2.94 -15.06
N SER A 65 -13.23 2.04 -14.25
CA SER A 65 -12.76 1.78 -12.90
C SER A 65 -11.29 1.31 -12.88
N ALA A 66 -10.92 0.42 -13.81
CA ALA A 66 -9.53 -0.03 -13.94
C ALA A 66 -8.58 1.10 -14.36
N ARG A 67 -9.04 2.03 -15.22
CA ARG A 67 -8.27 3.22 -15.62
C ARG A 67 -8.09 4.18 -14.46
N GLU A 68 -9.14 4.47 -13.70
CA GLU A 68 -9.10 5.35 -12.52
C GLU A 68 -8.13 4.80 -11.47
N GLU A 69 -8.18 3.49 -11.19
CA GLU A 69 -7.24 2.85 -10.25
C GLU A 69 -5.79 2.96 -10.74
N ARG A 70 -5.55 2.74 -12.04
CA ARG A 70 -4.20 2.85 -12.61
C ARG A 70 -3.66 4.26 -12.52
N GLN A 71 -4.48 5.26 -12.87
CA GLN A 71 -4.11 6.68 -12.78
C GLN A 71 -3.81 7.09 -11.34
N LEU A 72 -4.61 6.61 -10.39
CA LEU A 72 -4.38 6.83 -8.96
C LEU A 72 -3.02 6.24 -8.53
N LYS A 73 -2.73 4.98 -8.88
CA LYS A 73 -1.46 4.34 -8.54
C LYS A 73 -0.25 5.07 -9.14
N ASP A 74 -0.35 5.50 -10.39
CA ASP A 74 0.71 6.25 -11.06
C ASP A 74 0.92 7.63 -10.40
N MET A 75 -0.16 8.33 -10.09
CA MET A 75 -0.12 9.62 -9.38
C MET A 75 0.52 9.47 -8.00
N LEU A 76 0.08 8.49 -7.20
CA LEU A 76 0.61 8.22 -5.87
C LEU A 76 2.11 7.89 -5.95
N THR A 77 2.52 7.04 -6.90
CA THR A 77 3.94 6.67 -7.08
C THR A 77 4.80 7.89 -7.40
N ARG A 78 4.32 8.79 -8.28
CA ARG A 78 5.03 10.04 -8.59
C ARG A 78 5.14 10.97 -7.37
N ARG A 79 4.06 11.11 -6.60
CA ARG A 79 4.06 11.93 -5.37
C ARG A 79 4.99 11.33 -4.31
N ALA A 80 5.03 10.01 -4.17
CA ALA A 80 5.95 9.32 -3.28
C ALA A 80 7.43 9.56 -3.65
N HIS A 81 7.76 9.80 -4.92
CA HIS A 81 9.12 10.17 -5.33
C HIS A 81 9.50 11.63 -4.94
N SER A 82 8.55 12.44 -4.47
CA SER A 82 8.83 13.85 -4.15
C SER A 82 9.97 14.02 -3.12
N ARG A 83 10.81 15.02 -3.36
CA ARG A 83 11.84 15.47 -2.39
C ARG A 83 11.23 16.32 -1.26
N TYR A 84 9.99 16.76 -1.43
CA TYR A 84 9.24 17.49 -0.41
C TYR A 84 8.53 16.51 0.51
N ASN A 85 8.87 16.56 1.80
CA ASN A 85 8.37 15.62 2.79
C ASN A 85 6.84 15.57 2.83
N HIS A 86 6.17 16.73 2.86
CA HIS A 86 4.71 16.78 2.93
C HIS A 86 4.03 16.01 1.79
N THR A 87 4.46 16.24 0.55
CA THR A 87 3.87 15.58 -0.64
C THR A 87 4.14 14.08 -0.65
N ALA A 88 5.36 13.67 -0.31
CA ALA A 88 5.71 12.25 -0.30
C ALA A 88 5.03 11.52 0.86
N LEU A 89 5.00 12.11 2.05
CA LEU A 89 4.34 11.56 3.23
C LEU A 89 2.84 11.38 3.02
N GLU A 90 2.16 12.37 2.43
CA GLU A 90 0.74 12.26 2.08
C GLU A 90 0.49 11.11 1.10
N ALA A 91 1.37 10.92 0.11
CA ALA A 91 1.25 9.81 -0.83
C ALA A 91 1.49 8.45 -0.17
N ILE A 92 2.48 8.33 0.72
CA ILE A 92 2.71 7.11 1.49
C ILE A 92 1.51 6.79 2.40
N GLU A 93 0.94 7.80 3.05
CA GLU A 93 -0.24 7.64 3.90
C GLU A 93 -1.48 7.21 3.08
N ASP A 94 -1.72 7.84 1.93
CA ASP A 94 -2.78 7.42 1.01
C ASP A 94 -2.59 5.97 0.54
N MET A 95 -1.37 5.59 0.14
CA MET A 95 -1.05 4.21 -0.24
C MET A 95 -1.27 3.24 0.92
N ARG A 96 -0.95 3.63 2.16
CA ARG A 96 -1.15 2.81 3.37
C ARG A 96 -2.63 2.57 3.63
N VAL A 97 -3.43 3.64 3.61
CA VAL A 97 -4.88 3.58 3.83
C VAL A 97 -5.57 2.73 2.75
N LEU A 98 -5.10 2.78 1.52
CA LEU A 98 -5.61 1.97 0.40
C LEU A 98 -5.08 0.52 0.39
N GLY A 99 -4.17 0.17 1.31
CA GLY A 99 -3.54 -1.15 1.37
C GLY A 99 -2.61 -1.43 0.18
N TYR A 100 -2.13 -0.40 -0.50
CA TYR A 100 -1.25 -0.51 -1.66
C TYR A 100 0.21 -0.75 -1.28
N LEU A 101 0.64 -0.30 -0.10
CA LEU A 101 1.99 -0.57 0.40
C LEU A 101 2.25 -2.08 0.55
N GLU A 102 1.32 -2.81 1.17
CA GLU A 102 1.41 -4.27 1.34
C GLU A 102 1.30 -5.04 0.01
N LYS A 103 0.63 -4.45 -0.99
CA LYS A 103 0.49 -5.02 -2.34
C LYS A 103 1.69 -4.73 -3.25
N GLY A 104 2.76 -4.13 -2.73
CA GLY A 104 3.98 -3.87 -3.49
C GLY A 104 3.83 -2.79 -4.56
N ILE A 105 2.98 -1.77 -4.35
CA ILE A 105 2.89 -0.64 -5.30
C ILE A 105 4.25 0.04 -5.53
N LEU A 106 5.10 0.04 -4.50
CA LEU A 106 6.42 0.64 -4.52
C LEU A 106 7.51 -0.35 -4.94
N ALA A 107 7.27 -1.66 -4.95
CA ALA A 107 8.30 -2.66 -5.26
C ALA A 107 8.93 -2.40 -6.65
N GLY A 108 10.26 -2.47 -6.70
CA GLY A 108 11.06 -2.23 -7.91
C GLY A 108 11.07 -0.77 -8.40
N LYS A 109 10.55 0.20 -7.64
CA LYS A 109 10.50 1.61 -8.08
C LYS A 109 11.81 2.34 -7.80
N GLU A 110 12.13 3.29 -8.67
CA GLU A 110 13.21 4.25 -8.48
C GLU A 110 12.74 5.43 -7.64
N LEU A 111 13.15 5.46 -6.37
CA LEU A 111 12.70 6.44 -5.37
C LEU A 111 13.88 7.22 -4.80
N ARG A 112 14.93 7.37 -5.61
CA ARG A 112 16.17 8.05 -5.24
C ARG A 112 15.89 9.48 -4.80
N GLY A 113 16.42 9.84 -3.63
CA GLY A 113 16.28 11.19 -3.07
C GLY A 113 14.87 11.57 -2.61
N SER A 114 13.92 10.62 -2.56
CA SER A 114 12.60 10.88 -1.99
C SER A 114 12.70 11.28 -0.52
N ASN A 115 11.72 12.03 -0.01
CA ASN A 115 11.72 12.46 1.39
C ASN A 115 10.58 11.81 2.17
N TRP A 116 10.85 10.67 2.77
CA TRP A 116 9.91 9.90 3.59
C TRP A 116 10.20 10.04 5.09
N GLN A 117 10.72 11.19 5.50
CA GLN A 117 10.89 11.48 6.92
C GLN A 117 9.55 11.28 7.66
N SER A 118 9.59 10.54 8.76
CA SER A 118 8.43 10.17 9.58
C SER A 118 7.33 9.37 8.86
N ALA A 119 7.65 8.72 7.73
CA ALA A 119 6.69 7.89 7.03
C ALA A 119 6.34 6.60 7.79
N ASN A 120 5.07 6.22 7.75
CA ASN A 120 4.62 4.91 8.21
C ASN A 120 4.65 3.92 7.04
N LEU A 121 5.63 3.03 7.04
CA LEU A 121 5.85 1.98 6.03
C LEU A 121 5.56 0.59 6.62
N TYR A 122 4.66 0.51 7.62
CA TYR A 122 4.22 -0.74 8.22
C TYR A 122 3.81 -1.76 7.14
N LYS A 123 4.46 -2.93 7.13
CA LYS A 123 4.27 -4.02 6.15
C LYS A 123 4.46 -3.63 4.67
N ALA A 124 5.08 -2.50 4.38
CA ALA A 124 5.31 -2.08 3.01
C ALA A 124 6.23 -3.07 2.28
N ASP A 125 5.84 -3.47 1.07
CA ASP A 125 6.75 -4.17 0.16
C ASP A 125 7.54 -3.16 -0.65
N LEU A 126 8.81 -3.03 -0.27
CA LEU A 126 9.83 -2.18 -0.86
C LEU A 126 10.94 -3.02 -1.51
N SER A 127 10.65 -4.28 -1.83
CA SER A 127 11.63 -5.16 -2.45
C SER A 127 12.09 -4.61 -3.80
N ASN A 128 13.38 -4.76 -4.10
CA ASN A 128 14.02 -4.26 -5.32
C ASN A 128 13.94 -2.74 -5.55
N CYS A 129 13.47 -1.95 -4.57
CA CYS A 129 13.40 -0.50 -4.69
C CYS A 129 14.78 0.15 -4.72
N ASP A 130 14.91 1.26 -5.44
CA ASP A 130 16.07 2.13 -5.30
C ASP A 130 15.76 3.31 -4.37
N LEU A 131 16.20 3.21 -3.11
CA LEU A 131 16.05 4.23 -2.08
C LEU A 131 17.35 5.03 -1.87
N THR A 132 18.28 5.01 -2.82
CA THR A 132 19.56 5.72 -2.69
C THR A 132 19.33 7.19 -2.40
N ASN A 133 19.95 7.71 -1.34
CA ASN A 133 19.81 9.09 -0.86
C ASN A 133 18.38 9.52 -0.42
N ALA A 134 17.44 8.59 -0.30
CA ALA A 134 16.13 8.90 0.29
C ALA A 134 16.30 9.32 1.77
N VAL A 135 15.52 10.30 2.20
CA VAL A 135 15.46 10.76 3.59
C VAL A 135 14.45 9.89 4.34
N LEU A 136 14.94 9.01 5.22
CA LEU A 136 14.13 8.02 5.95
C LEU A 136 14.14 8.25 7.47
N LYS A 137 14.53 9.46 7.88
CA LYS A 137 14.65 9.81 9.30
C LYS A 137 13.31 9.58 10.02
N ASN A 138 13.33 8.86 11.13
CA ASN A 138 12.16 8.52 11.94
C ASN A 138 11.05 7.75 11.19
N ALA A 139 11.36 7.11 10.06
CA ALA A 139 10.39 6.27 9.36
C ALA A 139 10.18 4.92 10.08
N ASP A 140 8.95 4.41 10.06
CA ASP A 140 8.56 3.12 10.66
C ASP A 140 8.56 2.04 9.57
N PHE A 141 9.47 1.08 9.68
CA PHE A 141 9.61 -0.07 8.78
C PHE A 141 9.14 -1.39 9.41
N VAL A 142 8.27 -1.34 10.42
CA VAL A 142 7.80 -2.56 11.09
C VAL A 142 7.20 -3.54 10.08
N TYR A 143 7.75 -4.77 10.03
CA TYR A 143 7.41 -5.82 9.07
C TYR A 143 7.56 -5.45 7.58
N ALA A 144 8.27 -4.39 7.23
CA ALA A 144 8.52 -4.02 5.84
C ALA A 144 9.47 -5.02 5.16
N ASN A 145 9.29 -5.21 3.85
CA ASN A 145 10.19 -6.02 3.04
C ASN A 145 11.15 -5.14 2.24
N LEU A 146 12.44 -5.12 2.60
CA LEU A 146 13.50 -4.40 1.90
C LEU A 146 14.39 -5.31 1.06
N ARG A 147 14.02 -6.59 0.83
CA ARG A 147 14.84 -7.54 0.05
C ARG A 147 15.29 -6.91 -1.27
N ASP A 148 16.59 -6.96 -1.55
CA ASP A 148 17.22 -6.42 -2.74
C ASP A 148 17.04 -4.89 -2.95
N ALA A 149 16.55 -4.16 -1.94
CA ALA A 149 16.44 -2.71 -2.01
C ALA A 149 17.83 -2.06 -1.93
N LYS A 150 18.05 -1.04 -2.75
CA LYS A 150 19.27 -0.20 -2.68
C LYS A 150 19.06 0.86 -1.61
N ILE A 151 19.57 0.58 -0.42
CA ILE A 151 19.51 1.44 0.74
C ILE A 151 20.81 1.30 1.53
N SER A 152 21.35 2.41 2.03
CA SER A 152 22.61 2.37 2.80
C SER A 152 22.39 2.12 4.28
N GLU A 153 23.39 1.54 4.94
CA GLU A 153 23.46 1.36 6.40
C GLU A 153 23.20 2.68 7.16
N LYS A 154 23.75 3.79 6.64
CA LYS A 154 23.55 5.13 7.18
C LYS A 154 22.07 5.58 7.12
N GLN A 155 21.34 5.18 6.09
CA GLN A 155 19.90 5.50 5.99
C GLN A 155 19.08 4.62 6.95
N LEU A 156 19.40 3.33 7.04
CA LEU A 156 18.71 2.38 7.94
C LEU A 156 18.84 2.78 9.41
N MET A 157 20.03 3.20 9.85
CA MET A 157 20.26 3.63 11.24
C MET A 157 19.52 4.92 11.64
N GLN A 158 18.92 5.64 10.68
CA GLN A 158 18.15 6.87 10.94
C GLN A 158 16.65 6.62 11.06
N THR A 159 16.20 5.39 10.80
CA THR A 159 14.79 5.02 10.91
C THR A 159 14.35 4.96 12.38
N GLU A 160 13.05 5.02 12.62
CA GLU A 160 12.52 4.92 13.99
C GLU A 160 12.58 3.48 14.49
N THR A 161 12.15 2.54 13.66
CA THR A 161 12.07 1.11 14.00
C THR A 161 12.09 0.27 12.72
N MET A 162 12.66 -0.92 12.83
CA MET A 162 12.69 -1.93 11.77
C MET A 162 12.23 -3.29 12.28
N TYR A 163 11.53 -3.33 13.41
CA TYR A 163 11.12 -4.58 14.02
C TYR A 163 10.38 -5.49 13.04
N GLY A 164 10.86 -6.73 12.89
CA GLY A 164 10.28 -7.72 11.99
C GLY A 164 10.50 -7.47 10.50
N ALA A 165 11.25 -6.43 10.11
CA ALA A 165 11.56 -6.16 8.72
C ALA A 165 12.46 -7.25 8.11
N ILE A 166 12.37 -7.39 6.79
CA ILE A 166 13.32 -8.15 5.97
C ILE A 166 14.34 -7.16 5.42
N MET A 167 15.62 -7.43 5.66
CA MET A 167 16.77 -6.61 5.26
C MET A 167 17.07 -6.75 3.76
N PRO A 168 17.90 -5.85 3.19
CA PRO A 168 18.34 -5.96 1.79
C PRO A 168 18.97 -7.30 1.41
N ASP A 169 19.66 -7.96 2.32
CA ASP A 169 20.23 -9.30 2.13
C ASP A 169 19.20 -10.45 2.22
N GLY A 170 17.93 -10.12 2.43
CA GLY A 170 16.82 -11.06 2.58
C GLY A 170 16.72 -11.72 3.96
N LYS A 171 17.61 -11.40 4.91
CA LYS A 171 17.52 -11.88 6.29
C LYS A 171 16.58 -11.02 7.12
N LYS A 172 16.13 -11.54 8.25
CA LYS A 172 15.36 -10.75 9.22
C LYS A 172 16.29 -9.73 9.88
N TYR A 173 15.77 -8.52 10.13
CA TYR A 173 16.47 -7.52 10.92
C TYR A 173 16.77 -8.05 12.33
N ASP A 174 18.02 -7.87 12.75
CA ASP A 174 18.63 -8.46 13.95
C ASP A 174 18.86 -7.43 15.06
N GLY A 175 18.31 -6.22 14.95
CA GLY A 175 18.48 -5.18 15.97
C GLY A 175 19.82 -4.46 15.97
N ARG A 176 20.71 -4.71 14.99
CA ARG A 176 22.09 -4.18 14.97
C ARG A 176 22.22 -2.65 15.13
N TYR A 177 21.19 -1.89 14.76
CA TYR A 177 21.25 -0.42 14.83
C TYR A 177 20.80 0.15 16.18
N ASN A 178 20.26 -0.67 17.09
CA ASN A 178 19.77 -0.22 18.39
C ASN A 178 18.81 0.98 18.27
N LEU A 179 17.82 0.88 17.38
CA LEU A 179 16.90 1.98 17.08
C LEU A 179 16.02 2.29 18.29
N SER A 180 15.73 3.58 18.52
CA SER A 180 14.92 4.03 19.65
C SER A 180 13.52 3.43 19.66
N GLY A 181 12.91 3.31 18.48
CA GLY A 181 11.58 2.73 18.33
C GLY A 181 11.56 1.24 18.64
N ASP A 182 12.62 0.50 18.29
CA ASP A 182 12.71 -0.92 18.63
C ASP A 182 12.68 -1.11 20.17
N PHE A 183 13.48 -0.35 20.91
CA PHE A 183 13.47 -0.39 22.37
C PHE A 183 12.15 0.09 22.97
N ALA A 184 11.50 1.09 22.37
CA ALA A 184 10.19 1.54 22.80
C ALA A 184 9.13 0.43 22.67
N PHE A 185 9.19 -0.37 21.60
CA PHE A 185 8.31 -1.53 21.41
C PHE A 185 8.68 -2.67 22.37
N ALA A 186 9.96 -3.03 22.49
CA ALA A 186 10.43 -4.07 23.40
C ALA A 186 10.03 -3.77 24.85
N LYS A 187 10.18 -2.51 25.29
CA LYS A 187 9.74 -2.05 26.61
C LYS A 187 8.24 -2.22 26.82
N ARG A 188 7.42 -1.89 25.82
CA ARG A 188 5.95 -2.10 25.89
C ARG A 188 5.57 -3.58 25.94
N SER A 189 6.41 -4.45 25.41
CA SER A 189 6.28 -5.91 25.47
C SER A 189 6.91 -6.54 26.72
N ASN A 190 7.36 -5.75 27.70
CA ASN A 190 7.98 -6.22 28.94
C ASN A 190 9.23 -7.11 28.72
N VAL A 191 10.02 -6.80 27.69
CA VAL A 191 11.29 -7.47 27.37
C VAL A 191 12.42 -6.85 28.22
N ASP A 192 13.30 -7.68 28.78
CA ASP A 192 14.53 -7.19 29.41
C ASP A 192 15.54 -6.77 28.34
N MET A 193 15.62 -5.47 28.08
CA MET A 193 16.54 -4.89 27.09
C MET A 193 18.02 -4.99 27.51
N GLY A 194 18.31 -5.35 28.77
CA GLY A 194 19.65 -5.63 29.26
C GLY A 194 20.12 -7.06 28.95
N SER A 195 19.21 -7.97 28.65
CA SER A 195 19.48 -9.37 28.30
C SER A 195 19.62 -9.53 26.77
N PRO A 196 20.81 -9.84 26.24
CA PRO A 196 21.00 -10.13 24.82
C PRO A 196 20.11 -11.27 24.33
N GLU A 197 19.86 -12.27 25.18
CA GLU A 197 19.00 -13.42 24.90
C GLU A 197 17.54 -13.00 24.70
N ASP A 198 17.02 -12.14 25.58
CA ASP A 198 15.65 -11.64 25.49
C ASP A 198 15.46 -10.75 24.26
N MET A 199 16.46 -9.92 23.94
CA MET A 199 16.44 -9.10 22.74
C MET A 199 16.51 -9.94 21.46
N ALA A 200 17.39 -10.95 21.41
CA ALA A 200 17.47 -11.87 20.27
C ALA A 200 16.14 -12.62 20.05
N LEU A 201 15.54 -13.11 21.14
CA LEU A 201 14.23 -13.76 21.11
C LEU A 201 13.14 -12.79 20.61
N TRP A 202 13.15 -11.54 21.09
CA TRP A 202 12.19 -10.52 20.67
C TRP A 202 12.32 -10.21 19.17
N TYR A 203 13.53 -9.98 18.66
CA TYR A 203 13.77 -9.84 17.22
C TYR A 203 13.47 -11.13 16.44
N GLY A 204 13.33 -12.27 17.12
CA GLY A 204 13.10 -13.58 16.53
C GLY A 204 14.26 -14.04 15.66
N VAL A 205 15.49 -13.81 16.15
CA VAL A 205 16.75 -14.27 15.58
C VAL A 205 17.52 -15.07 16.62
N SER A 206 18.53 -15.84 16.20
CA SER A 206 19.40 -16.52 17.16
C SER A 206 20.22 -15.51 17.97
N ILE A 207 20.61 -15.88 19.19
CA ILE A 207 21.52 -15.08 20.02
C ILE A 207 22.84 -14.79 19.30
N GLU A 208 23.37 -15.77 18.56
CA GLU A 208 24.57 -15.60 17.76
C GLU A 208 24.39 -14.54 16.67
N THR A 209 23.28 -14.58 15.94
CA THR A 209 22.94 -13.58 14.91
C THR A 209 22.83 -12.17 15.51
N TYR A 210 22.14 -12.04 16.64
CA TYR A 210 22.01 -10.77 17.35
C TYR A 210 23.39 -10.22 17.75
N LEU A 211 24.21 -11.02 18.44
CA LEU A 211 25.54 -10.61 18.89
C LEU A 211 26.49 -10.27 17.73
N GLN A 212 26.45 -11.04 16.64
CA GLN A 212 27.20 -10.74 15.41
C GLN A 212 26.76 -9.41 14.80
N GLY A 213 25.46 -9.14 14.72
CA GLY A 213 24.90 -7.86 14.26
C GLY A 213 25.39 -6.68 15.10
N GLN A 214 25.32 -6.82 16.44
CA GLN A 214 25.82 -5.81 17.39
C GLN A 214 27.33 -5.57 17.24
N GLN A 215 28.13 -6.62 17.10
CA GLN A 215 29.57 -6.51 16.91
C GLN A 215 29.92 -5.87 15.57
N TRP A 216 29.24 -6.28 14.49
CA TRP A 216 29.38 -5.68 13.17
C TRP A 216 29.07 -4.18 13.23
N ALA A 217 27.98 -3.78 13.90
CA ALA A 217 27.60 -2.38 14.03
C ALA A 217 28.68 -1.54 14.74
N ARG A 218 29.25 -2.06 15.84
CA ARG A 218 30.37 -1.40 16.55
C ARG A 218 31.59 -1.19 15.67
N ASN A 219 31.88 -2.15 14.79
CA ASN A 219 33.06 -2.13 13.93
C ASN A 219 32.87 -1.26 12.68
N ASN A 220 31.65 -1.09 12.18
CA ASN A 220 31.39 -0.49 10.87
C ASN A 220 30.64 0.86 10.92
N LEU A 221 29.92 1.15 12.00
CA LEU A 221 29.11 2.37 12.07
C LEU A 221 29.83 3.49 12.83
N PRO A 222 29.95 4.70 12.25
CA PRO A 222 30.68 5.82 12.86
C PRO A 222 30.17 6.22 14.25
N VAL A 223 28.87 6.03 14.52
CA VAL A 223 28.23 6.38 15.81
C VAL A 223 28.83 5.63 17.00
N TYR A 224 29.40 4.45 16.77
CA TYR A 224 30.05 3.64 17.81
C TYR A 224 31.58 3.79 17.85
N GLN A 225 32.16 4.49 16.88
CA GLN A 225 33.60 4.70 16.76
C GLN A 225 34.07 6.02 17.37
N GLN A 226 33.15 6.92 17.75
CA GLN A 226 33.53 8.17 18.42
C GLN A 226 33.83 7.91 19.91
N PRO A 227 34.96 8.42 20.44
CA PRO A 227 35.23 8.36 21.87
C PRO A 227 34.10 9.07 22.61
N ARG A 228 33.60 8.48 23.71
CA ARG A 228 32.74 9.20 24.65
C ARG A 228 33.57 10.35 25.22
N GLY A 229 33.33 11.56 24.71
CA GLY A 229 33.90 12.81 25.22
C GLY A 229 33.30 13.19 26.57
#